data_AF-R7T6B9-F1
#
_entry.id   AF-R7T6B9-F1
#
_cell.length_a   1.000
_cell.length_b   1.000
_cell.length_c   1.000
_cell.angle_alpha   90.00
_cell.angle_beta   90.00
_cell.angle_gamma   90.00
#
_symmetry.space_group_name_H-M   'P 1'
#
loop_
_entity.id
_entity.type
_entity.pdbx_description
1 polymer ?
#
loop_
_entity_poly.entity_id
_entity_poly.type
_entity_poly.pdbx_seq_one_letter_code
_entity_poly.pdbx_strand_id
1 'polypeptide(L)'
;DPPDVLDKQKCLDALAALRHAKWFQARANGLQSCVVVIRILRDLCQRVPTWAPLNQWAMELLVEKCVSSGGGNMSPGDALRRVFEALASGILLPGGPGLFDPCEKEPTDEAATLTNQEREDITASAQHALRLIAFRQIHKVLGMEPLPQQPKHPRGGAKAPQNNPRKRRRTNSNGEGTE
;
A
#
# COMPACT_ATOMS: atom_id res chain seq x y z
N ASP A 1 -16.71 30.68 30.20
CA ASP A 1 -16.04 29.58 30.94
C ASP A 1 -15.20 30.14 32.08
N PRO A 2 -14.96 29.35 33.15
CA PRO A 2 -14.04 29.74 34.21
C PRO A 2 -12.64 30.02 33.63
N PRO A 3 -11.88 30.97 34.19
CA PRO A 3 -10.66 31.49 33.59
C PRO A 3 -9.51 30.47 33.42
N ASP A 4 -9.59 29.31 34.08
CA ASP A 4 -8.55 28.28 34.07
C ASP A 4 -8.89 27.03 33.24
N VAL A 5 -9.98 27.05 32.47
CA VAL A 5 -10.38 25.89 31.65
C VAL A 5 -9.66 25.93 30.31
N LEU A 6 -9.05 24.80 29.93
CA LEU A 6 -8.45 24.62 28.61
C LEU A 6 -9.50 24.79 27.50
N ASP A 7 -9.05 25.24 26.34
CA ASP A 7 -9.91 25.36 25.17
C ASP A 7 -10.66 24.05 24.89
N LYS A 8 -12.00 24.14 24.93
CA LYS A 8 -12.88 22.97 24.84
C LYS A 8 -12.69 22.22 23.53
N GLN A 9 -12.47 22.93 22.41
CA GLN A 9 -12.33 22.30 21.11
C GLN A 9 -11.04 21.48 21.04
N LYS A 10 -9.92 22.03 21.50
CA LYS A 10 -8.64 21.30 21.58
C LYS A 10 -8.75 20.04 22.44
N CYS A 11 -9.48 20.11 23.55
CA CYS A 11 -9.73 18.94 24.40
C CYS A 11 -10.54 17.87 23.67
N LEU A 12 -11.55 18.26 22.88
CA LEU A 12 -12.36 17.33 22.09
C LEU A 12 -11.54 16.72 20.94
N ASP A 13 -10.71 17.50 20.25
CA ASP A 13 -9.83 17.03 19.19
C ASP A 13 -8.81 16.00 19.72
N ALA A 14 -8.25 16.24 20.91
CA ALA A 14 -7.35 15.29 21.56
C ALA A 14 -8.07 13.96 21.93
N LEU A 15 -9.32 14.04 22.39
CA LEU A 15 -10.15 12.86 22.65
C LEU A 15 -10.54 12.12 21.36
N ALA A 16 -10.76 12.83 20.25
CA ALA A 16 -10.95 12.25 18.93
C ALA A 16 -9.68 11.49 18.48
N ALA A 17 -8.52 12.13 18.54
CA ALA A 17 -7.24 11.50 18.21
C ALA A 17 -6.96 10.23 19.05
N LEU A 18 -7.34 10.23 20.33
CA LEU A 18 -7.24 9.05 21.18
C LEU A 18 -8.15 7.91 20.70
N ARG A 19 -9.38 8.21 20.25
CA ARG A 19 -10.29 7.22 19.67
C ARG A 19 -9.75 6.69 18.34
N HIS A 20 -9.26 7.57 17.46
CA HIS A 20 -8.62 7.22 16.19
C HIS A 20 -7.45 6.26 16.39
N ALA A 21 -6.56 6.56 17.35
CA ALA A 21 -5.42 5.70 17.69
C ALA A 21 -5.87 4.30 18.18
N LYS A 22 -6.89 4.24 19.03
CA LYS A 22 -7.46 2.95 19.50
C LYS A 22 -8.08 2.16 18.34
N TRP A 23 -8.86 2.83 17.50
CA TRP A 23 -9.44 2.21 16.31
C TRP A 23 -8.35 1.69 15.37
N PHE A 24 -7.32 2.49 15.11
CA PHE A 24 -6.22 2.12 14.22
C PHE A 24 -5.52 0.85 14.72
N GLN A 25 -5.21 0.81 16.03
CA GLN A 25 -4.59 -0.36 16.64
C GLN A 25 -5.45 -1.61 16.51
N ALA A 26 -6.78 -1.48 16.67
CA ALA A 26 -7.71 -2.60 16.61
C ALA A 26 -8.07 -3.05 15.19
N ARG A 27 -8.05 -2.15 14.21
CA ARG A 27 -8.61 -2.38 12.87
C ARG A 27 -7.58 -2.38 11.75
N ALA A 28 -6.65 -1.43 11.76
CA ALA A 28 -5.68 -1.23 10.68
C ALA A 28 -4.32 -1.90 10.96
N ASN A 29 -3.85 -1.88 12.21
CA ASN A 29 -2.48 -2.30 12.54
C ASN A 29 -2.22 -3.80 12.27
N GLY A 30 -3.19 -4.65 12.56
CA GLY A 30 -3.10 -6.10 12.29
C GLY A 30 -3.48 -6.50 10.86
N LEU A 31 -3.99 -5.56 10.06
CA LEU A 31 -4.48 -5.85 8.71
C LEU A 31 -3.30 -5.87 7.73
N GLN A 32 -3.07 -7.04 7.11
CA GLN A 32 -1.96 -7.23 6.18
C GLN A 32 -1.96 -6.16 5.09
N SER A 33 -0.78 -5.60 4.81
CA SER A 33 -0.55 -4.54 3.81
C SER A 33 -1.17 -3.17 4.13
N CYS A 34 -2.09 -3.05 5.09
CA CYS A 34 -2.78 -1.79 5.39
C CYS A 34 -1.79 -0.68 5.80
N VAL A 35 -0.96 -0.94 6.82
CA VAL A 35 -0.03 0.06 7.36
C VAL A 35 1.00 0.52 6.32
N VAL A 36 1.52 -0.38 5.48
CA VAL A 36 2.48 0.01 4.44
C VAL A 36 1.83 0.84 3.34
N VAL A 37 0.58 0.53 2.96
CA VAL A 37 -0.17 1.34 1.98
C VAL A 37 -0.50 2.72 2.54
N ILE A 38 -0.87 2.82 3.83
CA ILE A 38 -1.06 4.12 4.52
C ILE A 38 0.22 4.96 4.45
N ARG A 39 1.40 4.36 4.68
CA ARG A 39 2.68 5.09 4.59
C ARG A 39 2.95 5.60 3.17
N ILE A 40 2.68 4.78 2.15
CA ILE A 40 2.83 5.16 0.74
C ILE A 40 1.89 6.31 0.38
N LEU A 41 0.61 6.25 0.78
CA LEU A 41 -0.32 7.33 0.49
C LEU A 41 -0.02 8.60 1.28
N ARG A 42 0.47 8.49 2.51
CA ARG A 42 0.92 9.65 3.29
C ARG A 42 2.05 10.40 2.57
N ASP A 43 3.02 9.67 2.01
CA ASP A 43 4.07 10.24 1.15
C ASP A 43 3.48 10.86 -0.13
N LEU A 44 2.53 10.19 -0.79
CA LEU A 44 1.85 10.74 -1.96
C LEU A 44 1.17 12.08 -1.66
N CYS A 45 0.44 12.19 -0.54
CA CYS A 45 -0.21 13.43 -0.11
C CYS A 45 0.79 14.57 0.16
N GLN A 46 2.03 14.24 0.57
CA GLN A 46 3.08 15.24 0.77
C GLN A 46 3.74 15.67 -0.54
N ARG A 47 3.97 14.74 -1.46
CA ARG A 47 4.68 15.01 -2.72
C ARG A 47 3.79 15.60 -3.81
N VAL A 48 2.51 15.27 -3.84
CA VAL A 48 1.59 15.64 -4.92
C VAL A 48 0.50 16.57 -4.36
N PRO A 49 0.55 17.89 -4.68
CA PRO A 49 -0.37 18.87 -4.13
C PRO A 49 -1.87 18.54 -4.30
N THR A 50 -2.25 17.88 -5.39
CA THR A 50 -3.62 17.39 -5.64
C THR A 50 -4.17 16.53 -4.50
N TRP A 51 -3.31 15.82 -3.78
CA TRP A 51 -3.68 14.90 -2.71
C TRP A 51 -3.59 15.54 -1.32
N ALA A 52 -3.00 16.73 -1.19
CA ALA A 52 -2.82 17.42 0.08
C ALA A 52 -4.14 17.71 0.83
N PRO A 53 -5.28 18.01 0.17
CA PRO A 53 -6.56 18.22 0.85
C PRO A 53 -7.13 16.96 1.52
N LEU A 54 -6.74 15.76 1.07
CA LEU A 54 -7.19 14.52 1.67
C LEU A 54 -6.57 14.38 3.06
N ASN A 55 -7.36 14.67 4.09
CA ASN A 55 -6.88 14.61 5.46
C ASN A 55 -6.41 13.20 5.83
N GLN A 56 -5.48 13.13 6.78
CA GLN A 56 -4.79 11.90 7.16
C GLN A 56 -5.74 10.83 7.68
N TRP A 57 -6.77 11.22 8.43
CA TRP A 57 -7.72 10.28 9.03
C TRP A 57 -8.65 9.68 7.97
N ALA A 58 -9.21 10.50 7.07
CA ALA A 58 -9.97 10.04 5.91
C ALA A 58 -9.17 9.06 5.05
N MET A 59 -7.88 9.35 4.80
CA MET A 59 -6.98 8.46 4.08
C MET A 59 -6.79 7.11 4.81
N GLU A 60 -6.61 7.11 6.13
CA GLU A 60 -6.47 5.88 6.93
C GLU A 60 -7.74 5.02 6.91
N LEU A 61 -8.92 5.65 7.05
CA LEU A 61 -10.22 5.00 6.92
C LEU A 61 -10.42 4.40 5.53
N LEU A 62 -10.08 5.15 4.48
CA LEU A 62 -10.19 4.68 3.10
C LEU A 62 -9.32 3.44 2.86
N VAL A 63 -8.06 3.47 3.29
CA VAL A 63 -7.15 2.33 3.10
C VAL A 63 -7.64 1.12 3.88
N GLU A 64 -8.03 1.28 5.15
CA GLU A 64 -8.55 0.15 5.95
C GLU A 64 -9.79 -0.46 5.30
N LYS A 65 -10.77 0.35 4.85
CA LYS A 65 -11.99 -0.14 4.20
C LYS A 65 -11.69 -0.87 2.88
N CYS A 66 -10.79 -0.32 2.08
CA CYS A 66 -10.37 -0.95 0.82
C CYS A 66 -9.68 -2.29 1.09
N VAL A 67 -8.78 -2.33 2.06
CA VAL A 67 -7.99 -3.52 2.37
C VAL A 67 -8.85 -4.60 3.05
N SER A 68 -9.66 -4.23 4.03
CA SER A 68 -10.50 -5.17 4.80
C SER A 68 -11.59 -5.81 3.93
N SER A 69 -12.13 -5.08 2.96
CA SER A 69 -13.14 -5.60 2.01
C SER A 69 -12.54 -6.45 0.87
N GLY A 70 -11.22 -6.47 0.70
CA GLY A 70 -10.54 -7.16 -0.40
C GLY A 70 -10.28 -8.65 -0.20
N GLY A 71 -10.62 -9.20 0.97
CA GLY A 71 -10.32 -10.58 1.35
C GLY A 71 -8.98 -10.73 2.07
N GLY A 72 -8.68 -11.96 2.50
CA GLY A 72 -7.46 -12.27 3.25
C GLY A 72 -6.19 -12.21 2.40
N ASN A 73 -5.08 -11.79 3.01
CA ASN A 73 -3.71 -11.96 2.52
C ASN A 73 -3.33 -11.17 1.25
N MET A 74 -3.87 -9.97 1.03
CA MET A 74 -3.44 -9.13 -0.10
C MET A 74 -1.98 -8.70 -0.01
N SER A 75 -1.28 -8.75 -1.15
CA SER A 75 0.07 -8.18 -1.26
C SER A 75 0.02 -6.65 -1.16
N PRO A 76 1.12 -5.97 -0.79
CA PRO A 76 1.15 -4.51 -0.75
C PRO A 76 0.81 -3.85 -2.09
N GLY A 77 1.22 -4.48 -3.20
CA GLY A 77 0.91 -3.99 -4.54
C GLY A 77 -0.57 -4.10 -4.89
N ASP A 78 -1.21 -5.22 -4.56
CA ASP A 78 -2.64 -5.41 -4.80
C ASP A 78 -3.50 -4.51 -3.90
N ALA A 79 -3.11 -4.39 -2.62
CA ALA A 79 -3.76 -3.49 -1.68
C ALA A 79 -3.70 -2.03 -2.14
N LEU A 80 -2.51 -1.56 -2.58
CA LEU A 80 -2.35 -0.22 -3.13
C LEU A 80 -3.20 -0.02 -4.39
N ARG A 81 -3.15 -0.97 -5.33
CA ARG A 81 -3.96 -0.94 -6.56
C ARG A 81 -5.44 -0.82 -6.24
N ARG A 82 -5.94 -1.59 -5.27
CA ARG A 82 -7.35 -1.58 -4.85
C ARG A 82 -7.78 -0.22 -4.28
N VAL A 83 -6.92 0.45 -3.52
CA VAL A 83 -7.22 1.82 -3.03
C VAL A 83 -7.35 2.80 -4.21
N PHE A 84 -6.46 2.71 -5.20
CA PHE A 84 -6.58 3.53 -6.41
C PHE A 84 -7.84 3.18 -7.22
N GLU A 85 -8.26 1.91 -7.27
CA GLU A 85 -9.53 1.50 -7.90
C GLU A 85 -10.74 2.15 -7.21
N ALA A 86 -10.80 2.14 -5.88
CA ALA A 86 -11.90 2.75 -5.13
C ALA A 86 -11.96 4.28 -5.31
N LEU A 87 -10.81 4.95 -5.32
CA LEU A 87 -10.75 6.39 -5.60
C LEU A 87 -11.12 6.72 -7.05
N ALA A 88 -10.62 5.92 -7.99
CA ALA A 88 -10.88 6.10 -9.41
C ALA A 88 -12.35 5.83 -9.79
N SER A 89 -13.05 4.97 -9.03
CA SER A 89 -14.49 4.76 -9.17
C SER A 89 -15.34 5.90 -8.62
N GLY A 90 -14.72 6.94 -8.05
CA GLY A 90 -15.42 8.13 -7.59
C GLY A 90 -16.02 8.02 -6.19
N ILE A 91 -15.46 7.19 -5.29
CA ILE A 91 -15.98 7.04 -3.92
C ILE A 91 -16.08 8.38 -3.14
N LEU A 92 -15.24 9.36 -3.50
CA LEU A 92 -15.23 10.71 -2.91
C LEU A 92 -16.12 11.71 -3.66
N LEU A 93 -16.71 11.37 -4.81
CA LEU A 93 -17.55 12.31 -5.56
C LEU A 93 -18.89 12.56 -4.83
N PRO A 94 -19.53 13.72 -5.07
CA PRO A 94 -20.86 13.99 -4.53
C PRO A 94 -21.86 12.90 -4.90
N GLY A 95 -22.70 12.50 -3.94
CA GLY A 95 -23.65 11.39 -4.10
C GLY A 95 -23.04 9.99 -3.90
N GLY A 96 -21.73 9.90 -3.64
CA GLY A 96 -21.07 8.67 -3.19
C GLY A 96 -21.42 8.29 -1.74
N PRO A 97 -20.95 7.11 -1.27
CA PRO A 97 -21.25 6.63 0.07
C PRO A 97 -20.53 7.38 1.20
N GLY A 98 -19.51 8.19 0.91
CA GLY A 98 -18.72 8.93 1.91
C GLY A 98 -17.75 8.05 2.73
N LEU A 99 -16.96 8.71 3.59
CA LEU A 99 -16.00 8.09 4.51
C LEU A 99 -16.42 8.36 5.96
N PHE A 100 -17.44 7.64 6.42
CA PHE A 100 -17.96 7.81 7.78
C PHE A 100 -16.97 7.39 8.87
N ASP A 101 -16.74 8.28 9.84
CA ASP A 101 -15.90 8.05 11.01
C ASP A 101 -16.55 7.05 11.99
N PRO A 102 -15.97 5.86 12.19
CA PRO A 102 -16.47 4.87 13.15
C PRO A 102 -16.21 5.27 14.62
N CYS A 103 -15.43 6.31 14.86
CA CYS A 103 -15.11 6.80 16.20
C CYS A 103 -16.11 7.85 16.68
N GLU A 104 -16.91 8.46 15.81
CA GLU A 104 -17.92 9.44 16.17
C GLU A 104 -19.29 8.82 16.42
N LYS A 105 -20.07 9.45 17.31
CA LYS A 105 -21.43 9.00 17.63
C LYS A 105 -22.40 9.37 16.52
N GLU A 106 -22.30 10.61 16.05
CA GLU A 106 -23.11 11.10 14.94
C GLU A 106 -22.46 10.71 13.61
N PRO A 107 -23.25 10.38 12.57
CA PRO A 107 -22.72 10.08 11.25
C PRO A 107 -21.89 11.25 10.70
N THR A 108 -20.56 11.12 10.76
CA THR A 108 -19.61 12.17 10.38
C THR A 108 -18.80 11.70 9.19
N ASP A 109 -18.97 12.34 8.03
CA ASP A 109 -18.17 12.03 6.83
C ASP A 109 -16.84 12.80 6.87
N GLU A 110 -15.73 12.08 7.01
CA GLU A 110 -14.39 12.68 7.07
C GLU A 110 -13.94 13.28 5.75
N ALA A 111 -14.57 12.92 4.64
CA ALA A 111 -14.32 13.55 3.36
C ALA A 111 -15.10 14.87 3.20
N ALA A 112 -16.04 15.21 4.08
CA ALA A 112 -16.97 16.34 3.92
C ALA A 112 -16.28 17.69 3.74
N THR A 113 -15.08 17.87 4.28
CA THR A 113 -14.28 19.10 4.15
C THR A 113 -13.73 19.33 2.75
N LEU A 114 -13.67 18.29 1.91
CA LEU A 114 -13.25 18.41 0.51
C LEU A 114 -14.30 19.14 -0.33
N THR A 115 -13.85 20.14 -1.07
CA THR A 115 -14.65 20.81 -2.10
C THR A 115 -14.92 19.86 -3.28
N ASN A 116 -15.94 20.19 -4.09
CA ASN A 116 -16.25 19.40 -5.28
C ASN A 116 -15.07 19.33 -6.26
N GLN A 117 -14.31 20.42 -6.41
CA GLN A 117 -13.14 20.45 -7.27
C GLN A 117 -12.02 19.55 -6.74
N GLU A 118 -11.71 19.61 -5.44
CA GLU A 118 -10.68 18.73 -4.85
C GLU A 118 -11.06 17.25 -4.98
N ARG A 119 -12.34 16.91 -4.82
CA ARG A 119 -12.84 15.54 -5.05
C ARG A 119 -12.60 15.10 -6.49
N GLU A 120 -12.93 15.95 -7.46
CA GLU A 120 -12.74 15.66 -8.88
C GLU A 120 -11.25 15.51 -9.23
N ASP A 121 -10.40 16.40 -8.72
CA ASP A 121 -8.96 16.38 -8.96
C ASP A 121 -8.31 15.12 -8.38
N ILE A 122 -8.68 14.73 -7.14
CA ILE A 122 -8.22 13.47 -6.52
C ILE A 122 -8.69 12.27 -7.33
N THR A 123 -9.96 12.23 -7.74
CA THR A 123 -10.50 11.12 -8.55
C THR A 123 -9.80 11.02 -9.90
N ALA A 124 -9.60 12.13 -10.62
CA ALA A 124 -8.89 12.16 -11.89
C ALA A 124 -7.42 11.74 -11.74
N SER A 125 -6.74 12.20 -10.69
CA SER A 125 -5.37 11.79 -10.36
C SER A 125 -5.29 10.30 -10.06
N ALA A 126 -6.24 9.75 -9.28
CA ALA A 126 -6.32 8.33 -8.99
C ALA A 126 -6.57 7.48 -10.24
N GLN A 127 -7.44 7.92 -11.16
CA GLN A 127 -7.67 7.26 -12.44
C GLN A 127 -6.40 7.22 -13.30
N HIS A 128 -5.58 8.27 -13.27
CA HIS A 128 -4.29 8.27 -13.96
C HIS A 128 -3.29 7.31 -13.29
N ALA A 129 -3.15 7.38 -11.97
CA ALA A 129 -2.27 6.51 -11.20
C ALA A 129 -2.63 5.02 -11.38
N LEU A 130 -3.92 4.68 -11.40
CA LEU A 130 -4.39 3.32 -11.63
C LEU A 130 -3.96 2.79 -13.00
N ARG A 131 -4.06 3.61 -14.07
CA ARG A 131 -3.56 3.26 -15.40
C ARG A 131 -2.05 3.04 -15.38
N LEU A 132 -1.28 3.92 -14.73
CA LEU A 132 0.16 3.74 -14.57
C LEU A 132 0.48 2.40 -13.88
N ILE A 133 -0.23 2.05 -12.81
CA ILE A 133 -0.07 0.76 -12.12
C ILE A 133 -0.36 -0.41 -13.07
N ALA A 134 -1.48 -0.38 -13.80
CA ALA A 134 -1.87 -1.43 -14.74
C ALA A 134 -0.83 -1.65 -15.85
N PHE A 135 -0.21 -0.57 -16.34
CA PHE A 135 0.84 -0.63 -17.36
C PHE A 135 2.26 -0.73 -16.79
N ARG A 136 2.41 -1.23 -15.55
CA ARG A 136 3.71 -1.49 -14.87
C ARG A 136 4.59 -0.25 -14.69
N GLN A 137 3.98 0.93 -14.61
CA GLN A 137 4.62 2.23 -14.37
C GLN A 137 4.40 2.74 -12.95
N ILE A 138 4.20 1.84 -11.98
CA ILE A 138 4.00 2.18 -10.55
C ILE A 138 5.12 3.04 -9.96
N HIS A 139 6.35 2.91 -10.45
CA HIS A 139 7.50 3.73 -10.02
C HIS A 139 7.23 5.24 -10.20
N LYS A 140 6.47 5.64 -11.23
CA LYS A 140 6.05 7.04 -11.42
C LYS A 140 5.07 7.51 -10.34
N VAL A 141 4.13 6.65 -9.95
CA VAL A 141 3.17 6.94 -8.85
C VAL A 141 3.92 7.09 -7.53
N LEU A 142 4.91 6.22 -7.30
CA LEU A 142 5.77 6.24 -6.12
C LEU A 142 6.84 7.35 -6.14
N GLY A 143 6.96 8.12 -7.23
CA GLY A 143 7.95 9.19 -7.34
C GLY A 143 9.39 8.70 -7.28
N MET A 144 9.67 7.51 -7.82
CA MET A 144 10.99 6.88 -7.79
C MET A 144 11.43 6.39 -9.17
N GLU A 145 12.73 6.16 -9.31
CA GLU A 145 13.27 5.47 -10.48
C GLU A 145 12.79 4.00 -10.53
N PRO A 146 12.60 3.43 -11.73
CA PRO A 146 12.24 2.03 -11.86
C PRO A 146 13.35 1.15 -11.27
N LEU A 147 12.96 0.17 -10.46
CA LEU A 147 13.90 -0.80 -9.94
C LEU A 147 14.58 -1.56 -11.08
N PRO A 148 15.87 -1.94 -10.93
CA PRO A 148 16.55 -2.76 -11.92
C PRO A 148 15.74 -4.00 -12.23
N GLN A 149 15.50 -4.26 -13.51
CA GLN A 149 14.82 -5.50 -13.91
C GLN A 149 15.71 -6.65 -13.46
N GLN A 150 15.23 -7.46 -12.52
CA GLN A 150 15.95 -8.69 -12.18
C GLN A 150 16.08 -9.51 -13.47
N PRO A 151 17.30 -9.98 -13.82
CA PRO A 151 17.46 -10.88 -14.93
C PRO A 151 16.51 -12.04 -14.67
N LYS A 152 15.62 -12.32 -15.62
CA LYS A 152 14.78 -13.51 -15.54
C LYS A 152 15.74 -14.69 -15.44
N HIS A 153 15.93 -15.24 -14.25
CA HIS A 153 16.58 -16.54 -14.12
C HIS A 153 15.82 -17.46 -15.08
N PRO A 154 16.49 -18.07 -16.07
CA PRO A 154 15.80 -18.95 -16.99
C PRO A 154 15.07 -20.01 -16.17
N ARG A 155 13.74 -19.96 -16.13
CA ARG A 155 12.92 -21.10 -15.74
C ARG A 155 13.05 -22.12 -16.87
N GLY A 156 14.20 -22.78 -16.91
CA GLY A 156 14.55 -23.80 -17.87
C GLY A 156 15.31 -24.87 -17.12
N GLY A 157 14.61 -25.96 -16.80
CA GLY A 157 15.21 -27.22 -16.36
C GLY A 157 16.02 -27.89 -17.48
N ALA A 158 16.99 -27.18 -18.05
CA ALA A 158 18.01 -27.78 -18.88
C ALA A 158 19.18 -28.13 -17.96
N LYS A 159 19.29 -29.43 -17.65
CA LYS A 159 20.42 -30.02 -16.91
C LYS A 159 21.73 -29.47 -17.49
N ALA A 160 22.53 -28.81 -16.66
CA ALA A 160 23.92 -28.54 -17.00
C ALA A 160 24.61 -29.90 -17.22
N PRO A 161 25.29 -30.14 -18.36
CA PRO A 161 26.12 -31.33 -18.49
C PRO A 161 27.30 -31.17 -17.53
N GLN A 162 27.39 -32.06 -16.55
CA GLN A 162 28.48 -32.12 -15.61
C GLN A 162 29.74 -32.64 -16.31
N ASN A 163 30.35 -31.79 -17.13
CA ASN A 163 31.68 -32.04 -17.67
C ASN A 163 32.70 -31.72 -16.56
N ASN A 164 33.17 -32.77 -15.90
CA ASN A 164 34.29 -32.71 -14.96
C ASN A 164 35.56 -33.23 -15.66
N PRO A 165 36.42 -32.39 -16.27
CA PRO A 165 37.61 -32.85 -16.97
C PRO A 165 38.83 -32.81 -16.03
N ARG A 166 38.79 -33.46 -14.86
CA ARG A 166 39.99 -33.64 -14.02
C ARG A 166 39.97 -34.95 -13.24
N LYS A 167 40.36 -36.04 -13.91
CA LYS A 167 41.43 -36.95 -13.45
C LYS A 167 41.63 -38.07 -14.48
N ARG A 168 42.49 -37.79 -15.46
CA ARG A 168 43.21 -38.82 -16.20
C ARG A 168 44.25 -39.41 -15.24
N ARG A 169 44.06 -40.65 -14.79
CA ARG A 169 45.16 -41.52 -14.37
C ARG A 169 44.94 -42.88 -15.03
N ARG A 170 45.54 -43.05 -16.22
CA ARG A 170 45.97 -44.36 -16.73
C ARG A 170 46.95 -44.94 -15.68
N THR A 171 46.98 -46.22 -15.33
CA THR A 171 47.11 -47.42 -16.18
C THR A 171 46.69 -48.67 -15.39
N ASN A 172 46.05 -49.64 -16.07
CA ASN A 172 45.98 -51.03 -15.65
C ASN A 172 47.35 -51.72 -15.84
N SER A 173 47.72 -52.62 -14.94
CA SER A 173 48.58 -53.77 -15.25
C SER A 173 48.17 -54.96 -14.38
N ASN A 174 47.84 -56.07 -15.05
CA ASN A 174 47.50 -57.39 -14.51
C ASN A 174 48.68 -58.06 -13.76
N GLY A 175 48.34 -58.99 -12.87
CA GLY A 175 48.89 -60.35 -12.90
C GLY A 175 50.12 -60.71 -12.03
N GLU A 176 49.87 -61.64 -11.10
CA GLU A 176 50.73 -62.76 -10.62
C GLU A 176 52.00 -62.53 -9.78
N GLY A 177 52.13 -63.35 -8.71
CA GLY A 177 53.41 -63.84 -8.17
C GLY A 177 53.59 -63.83 -6.64
N THR A 178 53.49 -65.03 -6.01
CA THR A 178 54.22 -65.56 -4.80
C THR A 178 54.15 -64.76 -3.48
N GLU A 179 53.88 -65.31 -2.29
CA GLU A 179 54.12 -66.62 -1.63
C GLU A 179 52.90 -67.12 -0.85
#